data_AF-A0A820UAB3-F1
#
_entry.id   AF-A0A820UAB3-F1
#
_cell.length_a   1.000
_cell.length_b   1.000
_cell.length_c   1.000
_cell.angle_alpha   90.00
_cell.angle_beta   90.00
_cell.angle_gamma   90.00
#
_symmetry.space_group_name_H-M   'P 1'
#
loop_
_entity.id
_entity.type
_entity.pdbx_description
1 polymer ?
#
loop_
_entity_poly.entity_id
_entity_poly.type
_entity_poly.pdbx_seq_one_letter_code
_entity_poly.pdbx_strand_id
1 'polypeptide(L)'
;MPTMFYLVMMLMAVYHMSWGQLNNESRWLAVQPNSSDFVHTLPFPNSVCKYKFGSRETGGLYTLFEAEYLTDGPGRHIHTREDELFQIIDGKVQFFVNGKQLCGSTGDYVFVPRNTP
;
A
#
# COMPACT_ATOMS: atom_id res chain seq x y z
N MET A 1 -4.21 18.24 -21.33
CA MET A 1 -4.79 18.34 -19.97
C MET A 1 -3.99 17.38 -19.12
N PRO A 2 -3.35 17.78 -18.00
CA PRO A 2 -2.46 16.86 -17.32
C PRO A 2 -3.33 15.80 -16.62
N THR A 3 -3.05 14.56 -16.98
CA THR A 3 -3.46 13.33 -16.32
C THR A 3 -3.23 13.51 -14.82
N MET A 4 -4.28 13.40 -14.00
CA MET A 4 -4.16 13.55 -12.56
C MET A 4 -3.58 12.22 -12.03
N PHE A 5 -2.28 12.19 -11.79
CA PHE A 5 -1.61 11.06 -11.17
C PHE A 5 -1.88 11.13 -9.66
N TYR A 6 -2.50 10.10 -9.09
CA TYR A 6 -2.65 10.00 -7.65
C TYR A 6 -1.52 9.14 -7.12
N LEU A 7 -0.59 9.76 -6.38
CA LEU A 7 0.46 9.01 -5.69
C LEU A 7 -0.05 8.67 -4.29
N VAL A 8 -0.24 7.38 -4.05
CA VAL A 8 -0.66 6.84 -2.75
C VAL A 8 0.47 5.95 -2.25
N MET A 9 1.04 6.30 -1.10
CA MET A 9 1.90 5.37 -0.39
C MET A 9 1.01 4.44 0.42
N MET A 10 1.17 3.14 0.25
CA MET A 10 0.35 2.12 0.89
C MET A 10 1.24 1.20 1.72
N LEU A 11 0.90 1.09 3.00
CA LEU A 11 1.50 0.20 3.96
C LEU A 11 0.47 -0.88 4.30
N MET A 12 0.76 -2.12 3.92
CA MET A 12 -0.03 -3.28 4.33
C MET A 12 0.65 -3.96 5.52
N ALA A 13 0.00 -4.07 6.67
CA ALA A 13 0.57 -4.72 7.85
C ALA A 13 -0.05 -6.11 8.09
N VAL A 14 0.77 -7.16 8.14
CA VAL A 14 0.33 -8.53 8.45
C VAL A 14 0.58 -8.80 9.94
N TYR A 15 -0.42 -8.60 10.79
CA TYR A 15 -0.36 -9.06 12.18
C TYR A 15 -0.89 -10.50 12.29
N HIS A 16 -0.09 -11.48 11.88
CA HIS A 16 -0.27 -12.84 12.36
C HIS A 16 1.06 -13.53 12.54
N MET A 17 1.69 -13.35 13.70
CA MET A 17 2.79 -14.18 14.15
C MET A 17 2.77 -14.37 15.67
N SER A 18 2.91 -15.61 16.11
CA SER A 18 3.33 -15.95 17.47
C SER A 18 4.80 -15.55 17.65
N TRP A 19 5.18 -15.12 18.86
CA TRP A 19 6.57 -14.93 19.28
C TRP A 19 7.43 -16.16 18.92
N GLY A 20 8.19 -16.10 17.82
CA GLY A 20 9.02 -17.22 17.36
C GLY A 20 9.09 -17.42 15.84
N GLN A 21 8.37 -16.63 15.05
CA GLN A 21 8.26 -16.82 13.59
C GLN A 21 8.91 -15.70 12.76
N LEU A 22 9.61 -14.75 13.40
CA LEU A 22 10.44 -13.77 12.70
C LEU A 22 11.57 -14.51 11.98
N ASN A 23 11.54 -14.47 10.65
CA ASN A 23 12.64 -14.88 9.81
C ASN A 23 13.86 -13.98 10.09
N ASN A 24 15.01 -14.59 10.41
CA ASN A 24 16.29 -13.94 10.72
C ASN A 24 16.93 -13.15 9.53
N GLU A 25 16.17 -12.85 8.47
CA GLU A 25 16.66 -12.16 7.27
C GLU A 25 16.29 -10.67 7.21
N SER A 26 15.67 -10.11 8.26
CA SER A 26 15.49 -8.66 8.36
C SER A 26 16.83 -7.96 8.19
N ARG A 27 16.92 -7.08 7.19
CA ARG A 27 18.16 -6.41 6.79
C ARG A 27 18.01 -4.90 6.86
N TRP A 28 19.05 -4.23 7.35
CA TRP A 28 19.13 -2.77 7.33
C TRP A 28 19.34 -2.31 5.88
N LEU A 29 18.37 -1.58 5.34
CA LEU A 29 18.40 -1.09 3.96
C LEU A 29 17.92 0.37 3.90
N ALA A 30 18.57 1.15 3.05
CA ALA A 30 18.06 2.44 2.60
C ALA A 30 17.61 2.28 1.15
N VAL A 31 16.34 2.60 0.88
CA VAL A 31 15.74 2.52 -0.47
C VAL A 31 15.46 3.94 -0.93
N GLN A 32 16.01 4.32 -2.08
CA GLN A 32 15.78 5.65 -2.64
C GLN A 32 14.33 5.78 -3.13
N PRO A 33 13.70 6.97 -3.05
CA PRO A 33 12.31 7.17 -3.48
C PRO A 33 12.03 6.68 -4.90
N ASN A 34 13.00 6.80 -5.81
CA ASN A 34 12.84 6.39 -7.21
C ASN A 34 13.52 5.05 -7.56
N SER A 35 13.97 4.27 -6.57
CA SER A 35 14.61 2.99 -6.88
C SER A 35 13.60 2.05 -7.54
N SER A 36 13.99 1.50 -8.68
CA SER A 36 13.21 0.51 -9.42
C SER A 36 13.48 -0.93 -8.98
N ASP A 37 14.23 -1.12 -7.90
CA ASP A 37 14.75 -2.44 -7.48
C ASP A 37 13.64 -3.46 -7.21
N PHE A 38 12.41 -2.99 -6.97
CA PHE A 38 11.22 -3.83 -6.82
C PHE A 38 9.99 -3.20 -7.51
N VAL A 39 10.11 -2.89 -8.80
CA VAL A 39 8.92 -2.54 -9.61
C VAL A 39 8.18 -3.83 -9.95
N HIS A 40 7.08 -4.07 -9.26
CA HIS A 40 6.09 -5.04 -9.69
C HIS A 40 4.89 -4.26 -10.19
N THR A 41 4.71 -4.21 -11.51
CA THR A 41 3.45 -3.77 -12.09
C THR A 41 2.38 -4.75 -11.65
N LEU A 42 1.54 -4.36 -10.68
CA LEU A 42 0.34 -5.11 -10.36
C LEU A 42 -0.57 -5.11 -11.59
N PRO A 43 -1.37 -6.17 -11.83
CA PRO A 43 -2.17 -6.34 -13.04
C PRO A 43 -3.41 -5.43 -13.05
N PHE A 44 -3.27 -4.17 -12.64
CA PHE A 44 -4.29 -3.15 -12.78
C PHE A 44 -3.99 -2.37 -14.06
N PRO A 45 -4.94 -2.25 -14.99
CA PRO A 45 -4.76 -1.43 -16.18
C PRO A 45 -4.25 -0.04 -15.79
N ASN A 46 -3.15 0.39 -16.39
CA ASN A 46 -2.61 1.74 -16.22
C ASN A 46 -2.25 2.12 -14.76
N SER A 47 -1.89 1.18 -13.88
CA SER A 47 -1.37 1.54 -12.55
C SER A 47 0.03 0.98 -12.33
N VAL A 48 0.87 1.72 -11.63
CA VAL A 48 2.25 1.32 -11.31
C VAL A 48 2.37 1.16 -9.80
N CYS A 49 2.90 0.03 -9.37
CA CYS A 49 3.21 -0.22 -7.97
C CYS A 49 4.73 -0.44 -7.83
N LYS A 50 5.35 0.29 -6.89
CA LYS A 50 6.78 0.27 -6.62
C LYS A 50 6.98 -0.17 -5.17
N TYR A 51 7.42 -1.40 -4.96
CA TYR A 51 7.71 -1.91 -3.63
C TYR A 51 8.94 -1.20 -3.06
N LYS A 52 8.85 -0.77 -1.81
CA LYS A 52 9.97 -0.26 -1.02
C LYS A 52 10.51 -1.34 -0.10
N PHE A 53 9.62 -2.02 0.60
CA PHE A 53 9.96 -3.15 1.47
C PHE A 53 8.90 -4.24 1.34
N GLY A 54 9.34 -5.46 1.02
CA GLY A 54 8.47 -6.63 1.02
C GLY A 54 8.45 -7.35 2.36
N SER A 55 7.59 -8.36 2.45
CA SER A 55 7.53 -9.28 3.61
C SER A 55 8.89 -9.88 3.99
N ARG A 56 9.78 -10.10 3.03
CA ARG A 56 11.12 -10.64 3.30
C ARG A 56 11.97 -9.63 4.08
N GLU A 57 12.05 -8.38 3.62
CA GLU A 57 12.83 -7.32 4.26
C GLU A 57 12.32 -6.97 5.65
N THR A 58 11.00 -7.03 5.85
CA THR A 58 10.33 -6.61 7.08
C THR A 58 10.13 -7.74 8.09
N GLY A 59 10.66 -8.94 7.81
CA GLY A 59 10.47 -10.10 8.69
C GLY A 59 8.99 -10.51 8.81
N GLY A 60 8.19 -10.31 7.76
CA GLY A 60 6.78 -10.65 7.72
C GLY A 60 5.83 -9.60 8.32
N LEU A 61 6.34 -8.50 8.88
CA LEU A 61 5.54 -7.55 9.65
C LEU A 61 4.65 -6.66 8.76
N TYR A 62 5.19 -6.17 7.66
CA TYR A 62 4.47 -5.29 6.75
C TYR A 62 5.04 -5.34 5.33
N THR A 63 4.31 -4.79 4.37
CA THR A 63 4.79 -4.45 3.04
C THR A 63 4.57 -2.97 2.85
N LEU A 64 5.59 -2.27 2.35
CA LEU A 64 5.51 -0.86 1.99
C LEU A 64 5.70 -0.72 0.48
N PHE A 65 4.77 -0.04 -0.19
CA PHE A 65 4.89 0.30 -1.59
C PHE A 65 4.26 1.66 -1.89
N GLU A 66 4.67 2.23 -3.03
CA GLU A 66 4.02 3.38 -3.63
C GLU A 66 3.20 2.92 -4.82
N ALA A 67 1.96 3.38 -4.90
CA ALA A 67 1.07 3.12 -6.02
C ALA A 67 0.69 4.43 -6.71
N GLU A 68 0.79 4.41 -8.03
CA GLU A 68 0.28 5.45 -8.92
C GLU A 68 -0.92 4.87 -9.66
N TYR A 69 -2.11 5.43 -9.39
CA TYR A 69 -3.34 5.03 -10.05
C TYR A 69 -3.70 6.05 -11.13
N LEU A 70 -3.73 5.64 -12.41
CA LEU A 70 -4.20 6.49 -13.52
C LEU A 70 -5.70 6.43 -13.74
N THR A 71 -6.34 5.35 -13.24
CA THR A 71 -7.77 5.09 -13.33
C THR A 71 -8.27 4.59 -11.99
N ASP A 72 -9.24 3.68 -11.98
CA ASP A 72 -9.71 3.05 -10.75
C ASP A 72 -8.61 2.21 -10.08
N GLY A 73 -8.68 2.11 -8.75
CA GLY A 73 -7.81 1.26 -7.94
C GLY A 73 -8.12 -0.24 -8.08
N PRO A 74 -7.71 -1.07 -7.11
CA PRO A 74 -7.76 -2.54 -7.19
C PRO A 74 -9.16 -3.18 -7.22
N GLY A 75 -10.24 -2.39 -7.31
CA GLY A 75 -11.62 -2.84 -7.15
C GLY A 75 -12.00 -3.11 -5.68
N ARG A 76 -13.27 -3.46 -5.43
CA ARG A 76 -13.76 -3.78 -4.07
C ARG A 76 -13.26 -5.16 -3.65
N HIS A 77 -12.66 -5.23 -2.47
CA HIS A 77 -12.13 -6.47 -1.89
C HIS A 77 -12.02 -6.33 -0.36
N ILE A 78 -11.70 -7.42 0.31
CA ILE A 78 -11.55 -7.47 1.77
C ILE A 78 -10.23 -8.14 2.14
N HIS A 79 -9.46 -7.50 3.01
CA HIS A 79 -8.29 -8.07 3.62
C HIS A 79 -8.66 -8.79 4.91
N THR A 80 -8.40 -10.10 5.00
CA THR A 80 -8.71 -10.89 6.21
C THR A 80 -7.56 -10.94 7.21
N ARG A 81 -6.35 -10.59 6.74
CA ARG A 81 -5.09 -10.74 7.47
C ARG A 81 -4.32 -9.43 7.60
N GLU A 82 -4.58 -8.48 6.71
CA GLU A 82 -3.86 -7.22 6.60
C GLU A 82 -4.71 -6.04 7.03
N ASP A 83 -4.12 -5.12 7.79
CA ASP A 83 -4.63 -3.76 7.89
C ASP A 83 -3.95 -2.92 6.80
N GLU A 84 -4.67 -1.94 6.25
CA GLU A 84 -4.14 -1.05 5.22
C GLU A 84 -4.03 0.38 5.76
N LEU A 85 -2.84 0.97 5.62
CA LEU A 85 -2.59 2.39 5.88
C LEU A 85 -2.14 3.05 4.58
N PHE A 86 -2.89 4.07 4.17
CA PHE A 86 -2.60 4.89 3.02
C PHE A 86 -2.12 6.26 3.48
N GLN A 87 -1.03 6.75 2.92
CA GLN A 87 -0.69 8.17 2.93
C GLN A 87 -0.92 8.70 1.52
N ILE A 88 -1.72 9.76 1.40
CA ILE A 88 -1.94 10.40 0.11
C ILE A 88 -0.79 11.37 -0.13
N ILE A 89 0.12 11.01 -1.04
CA ILE A 89 1.30 11.83 -1.34
C ILE A 89 0.93 12.96 -2.31
N ASP A 90 0.08 12.67 -3.31
CA ASP A 90 -0.41 13.70 -4.23
C ASP A 90 -1.83 13.38 -4.75
N GLY A 91 -2.64 14.44 -4.86
CA GLY A 91 -4.01 14.41 -5.34
C GLY A 91 -5.09 14.14 -4.27
N LYS A 92 -6.16 13.47 -4.70
CA LYS A 92 -7.36 13.15 -3.89
C LYS A 92 -7.86 11.75 -4.23
N VAL A 93 -8.08 10.93 -3.22
CA VAL A 93 -8.53 9.55 -3.40
C VAL A 93 -9.84 9.34 -2.66
N GLN A 94 -10.80 8.73 -3.34
CA GLN A 94 -12.04 8.28 -2.74
C GLN A 94 -11.96 6.78 -2.46
N PHE A 95 -12.14 6.42 -1.20
CA PHE A 95 -12.23 5.06 -0.71
C PHE A 95 -13.70 4.70 -0.50
N PHE A 96 -14.06 3.47 -0.88
CA PHE A 96 -15.32 2.86 -0.48
C PHE A 96 -15.02 1.85 0.61
N VAL A 97 -15.46 2.15 1.84
CA VAL A 97 -15.11 1.38 3.04
C VAL A 97 -16.38 1.12 3.83
N ASN A 98 -16.72 -0.15 4.02
CA ASN A 98 -17.89 -0.60 4.76
C ASN A 98 -19.21 0.11 4.34
N GLY A 99 -19.42 0.21 3.03
CA GLY A 99 -20.59 0.87 2.44
C GLY A 99 -20.60 2.40 2.53
N LYS A 100 -19.51 3.03 2.99
CA LYS A 100 -19.36 4.49 3.08
C LYS A 100 -18.27 5.00 2.14
N GLN A 101 -18.36 6.26 1.78
CA GLN A 101 -17.29 6.97 1.08
C GLN A 101 -16.41 7.72 2.08
N LEU A 102 -15.10 7.56 1.97
CA LEU A 102 -14.10 8.31 2.70
C LEU A 102 -13.15 8.96 1.69
N CYS A 103 -12.85 10.24 1.84
CA CYS A 103 -11.95 10.94 0.92
C CYS A 103 -10.66 11.30 1.65
N GLY A 104 -9.52 10.98 1.04
CA GLY A 104 -8.20 11.49 1.46
C GLY A 104 -7.68 12.49 0.44
N SER A 105 -7.03 13.55 0.90
CA SER A 105 -6.32 14.55 0.08
C SER A 105 -4.82 14.51 0.37
N THR A 106 -4.00 15.13 -0.48
CA THR A 106 -2.55 15.29 -0.25
C THR A 106 -2.22 15.62 1.21
N GLY A 107 -1.37 14.79 1.82
CA GLY A 107 -0.95 14.90 3.22
C GLY A 107 -1.79 14.09 4.21
N ASP A 108 -2.99 13.65 3.83
CA ASP A 108 -3.84 12.84 4.69
C ASP A 108 -3.34 11.41 4.82
N TYR A 109 -3.68 10.81 5.97
CA TYR A 109 -3.56 9.38 6.21
C TYR A 109 -4.95 8.75 6.31
N VAL A 110 -5.13 7.61 5.66
CA VAL A 110 -6.35 6.80 5.70
C VAL A 110 -6.00 5.42 6.21
N PHE A 111 -6.69 4.95 7.25
CA PHE A 111 -6.49 3.62 7.82
C PHE A 111 -7.74 2.78 7.64
N VAL A 112 -7.58 1.57 7.09
CA VAL A 112 -8.64 0.59 6.88
C VAL A 112 -8.26 -0.69 7.64
N PRO A 113 -8.95 -1.00 8.75
CA PRO A 113 -8.70 -2.24 9.48
C PRO A 113 -9.04 -3.46 8.64
N ARG A 114 -8.35 -4.57 8.89
CA ARG A 114 -8.69 -5.90 8.38
C ARG A 114 -10.16 -6.23 8.65
N ASN A 115 -10.72 -7.09 7.82
CA ASN A 115 -12.13 -7.48 7.80
C ASN A 115 -13.10 -6.31 7.52
N THR A 116 -12.61 -5.24 6.90
CA THR A 116 -13.43 -4.14 6.40
C THR A 116 -13.56 -4.26 4.87
N PRO A 117 -14.78 -4.41 4.31
CA PRO A 117 -15.01 -4.53 2.87
C PRO A 117 -15.12 -3.18 2.16
#